data_AF-T5A6S6-F1
#
_entry.id   AF-T5A6S6-F1
#
_cell.length_a   1.000
_cell.length_b   1.000
_cell.length_c   1.000
_cell.angle_alpha   90.00
_cell.angle_beta   90.00
_cell.angle_gamma   90.00
#
_symmetry.space_group_name_H-M   'P 1'
#
loop_
_entity.id
_entity.type
_entity.pdbx_description
1 polymer ?
#
loop_
_entity_poly.entity_id
_entity_poly.type
_entity_poly.pdbx_seq_one_letter_code
_entity_poly.pdbx_strand_id
1 'polypeptide(L)'
;MEAPTTWTFAAQATACAQMIGLHQDPGQWDIAPLEKKLRRKLWWATFVTDCWSSICHGNPPHISASSFNTCPLTIDDVRADEAVPEELRHLVEPPDAVFEVSAGARFMEMVSIARHLRAVLDCSYQVNKRAMTNNDRVQAQAELVAVQAKLQDWPSLLPSCLVIQREERRRSPVTSHNCPLHLSFYAAQVLLYRALMYPPTRAAKTTPGSNLRKWFPAALLEFESFAEFLTCINKHDLIGFWGRHARSQLILCGNFLVYLFLLAWERRDIERAYRMLECFHQTTHELGEGNNLQAKTLLRAAMLRIDSFFTQAAQIMRHGGDGTVTSMLNHSP
;
A
#
# COMPACT_ATOMS: atom_id res chain seq x y z
N MET A 1 2.74 -16.34 -1.89
CA MET A 1 1.39 -15.75 -1.91
C MET A 1 0.92 -15.68 -0.47
N GLU A 2 0.18 -14.65 -0.07
CA GLU A 2 -0.41 -14.64 1.29
C GLU A 2 -1.34 -15.85 1.46
N ALA A 3 -1.44 -16.38 2.68
CA ALA A 3 -2.31 -17.51 2.95
C ALA A 3 -3.77 -17.06 2.79
N PRO A 4 -4.61 -17.77 2.00
CA PRO A 4 -6.02 -17.40 1.78
C PRO A 4 -6.81 -17.20 3.08
N THR A 5 -6.42 -17.90 4.15
CA THR A 5 -6.99 -17.78 5.49
C THR A 5 -6.93 -16.36 6.05
N THR A 6 -5.99 -15.53 5.59
CA THR A 6 -5.85 -14.13 6.03
C THR A 6 -7.11 -13.32 5.70
N TRP A 7 -7.65 -13.47 4.49
CA TRP A 7 -8.87 -12.77 4.09
C TRP A 7 -10.08 -13.29 4.88
N THR A 8 -10.18 -14.61 5.08
CA THR A 8 -11.25 -15.20 5.92
C THR A 8 -11.19 -14.72 7.38
N PHE A 9 -10.00 -14.57 7.95
CA PHE A 9 -9.85 -14.01 9.30
C PHE A 9 -10.19 -12.53 9.37
N ALA A 10 -9.92 -11.75 8.31
CA ALA A 10 -10.38 -10.37 8.24
C ALA A 10 -11.92 -10.28 8.21
N ALA A 11 -12.59 -11.21 7.50
CA ALA A 11 -14.05 -11.32 7.52
C ALA A 11 -14.58 -11.64 8.93
N GLN A 12 -13.97 -12.61 9.63
CA GLN A 12 -14.34 -12.96 11.00
C GLN A 12 -14.11 -11.80 11.97
N ALA A 13 -12.96 -11.11 11.89
CA ALA A 13 -12.68 -9.93 12.70
C ALA A 13 -13.71 -8.82 12.47
N THR A 14 -14.12 -8.62 11.20
CA THR A 14 -15.18 -7.67 10.84
C THR A 14 -16.52 -8.05 11.46
N ALA A 15 -16.91 -9.31 11.36
CA ALA A 15 -18.15 -9.81 11.95
C ALA A 15 -18.15 -9.64 13.49
N CYS A 16 -17.06 -10.01 14.18
CA CYS A 16 -16.91 -9.82 15.62
C CYS A 16 -17.00 -8.34 16.00
N ALA A 17 -16.30 -7.46 15.27
CA ALA A 17 -16.36 -6.02 15.49
C ALA A 17 -17.78 -5.46 15.32
N GLN A 18 -18.52 -5.95 14.33
CA GLN A 18 -19.91 -5.55 14.12
C GLN A 18 -20.84 -6.06 15.22
N MET A 19 -20.67 -7.32 15.67
CA MET A 19 -21.46 -7.91 16.75
C MET A 19 -21.37 -7.13 18.07
N ILE A 20 -20.19 -6.57 18.38
CA ILE A 20 -20.00 -5.76 19.60
C ILE A 20 -20.22 -4.26 19.36
N GLY A 21 -20.66 -3.87 18.16
CA GLY A 21 -21.07 -2.50 17.82
C GLY A 21 -19.94 -1.52 17.49
N LEU A 22 -18.73 -1.97 17.11
CA LEU A 22 -17.60 -1.06 16.83
C LEU A 22 -17.82 -0.15 15.60
N HIS A 23 -18.66 -0.58 14.67
CA HIS A 23 -19.04 0.17 13.46
C HIS A 23 -19.96 1.38 13.73
N GLN A 24 -20.47 1.49 14.96
CA GLN A 24 -21.35 2.56 15.38
C GLN A 24 -20.57 3.58 16.19
N ASP A 25 -20.73 4.86 15.89
CA ASP A 25 -20.08 5.92 16.64
C ASP A 25 -20.60 5.97 18.09
N PRO A 26 -19.74 5.74 19.10
CA PRO A 26 -20.18 5.68 20.48
C PRO A 26 -20.35 7.07 21.12
N GLY A 27 -20.26 8.16 20.34
CA GLY A 27 -20.25 9.55 20.85
C GLY A 27 -21.39 9.85 21.82
N GLN A 28 -22.63 9.47 21.45
CA GLN A 28 -23.85 9.72 22.23
C GLN A 28 -24.19 8.63 23.26
N TRP A 29 -23.37 7.59 23.37
CA TRP A 29 -23.67 6.46 24.26
C TRP A 29 -23.34 6.81 25.70
N ASP A 30 -24.10 6.27 26.66
CA ASP A 30 -23.82 6.42 28.09
C ASP A 30 -22.84 5.34 28.56
N ILE A 31 -21.57 5.49 28.15
CA ILE A 31 -20.46 4.60 28.50
C ILE A 31 -19.21 5.42 28.82
N ALA A 32 -18.23 4.78 29.47
CA ALA A 32 -16.99 5.43 29.89
C ALA A 32 -16.27 6.08 28.69
N PRO A 33 -15.71 7.31 28.82
CA PRO A 33 -15.00 7.97 27.73
C PRO A 33 -13.84 7.15 27.15
N LEU A 34 -13.13 6.40 28.01
CA LEU A 34 -12.07 5.49 27.60
C LEU A 34 -12.60 4.38 26.68
N GLU A 35 -13.75 3.81 27.00
CA GLU A 35 -14.38 2.78 26.16
C GLU A 35 -14.75 3.35 24.78
N LYS A 36 -15.29 4.58 24.72
CA LYS A 36 -15.60 5.26 23.43
C LYS A 36 -14.35 5.37 22.54
N LYS A 37 -13.22 5.77 23.13
CA LYS A 37 -11.93 5.90 22.44
C LYS A 37 -11.41 4.55 21.94
N LEU A 38 -11.43 3.53 22.80
CA LEU A 38 -11.01 2.17 22.44
C LEU A 38 -11.86 1.58 21.32
N ARG A 39 -13.20 1.77 21.36
CA ARG A 39 -14.12 1.31 20.31
C ARG A 39 -13.77 1.92 18.94
N ARG A 40 -13.49 3.24 18.88
CA ARG A 40 -13.02 3.89 17.65
C ARG A 40 -11.68 3.32 17.17
N LYS A 41 -10.70 3.20 18.09
CA LYS A 41 -9.36 2.65 17.80
C LYS A 41 -9.46 1.25 17.17
N LEU A 42 -10.25 0.36 17.76
CA LEU A 42 -10.44 -1.01 17.29
C LEU A 42 -11.18 -1.06 15.95
N TRP A 43 -12.23 -0.26 15.76
CA TRP A 43 -12.95 -0.20 14.48
C TRP A 43 -12.00 0.14 13.31
N TRP A 44 -11.19 1.17 13.47
CA TRP A 44 -10.27 1.59 12.42
C TRP A 44 -9.13 0.58 12.18
N ALA A 45 -8.71 -0.16 13.21
CA ALA A 45 -7.80 -1.30 13.03
C ALA A 45 -8.45 -2.43 12.20
N THR A 46 -9.72 -2.74 12.46
CA THR A 46 -10.51 -3.69 11.66
C THR A 46 -10.65 -3.20 10.22
N PHE A 47 -10.95 -1.92 10.01
CA PHE A 47 -11.08 -1.31 8.68
C PHE A 47 -9.80 -1.42 7.85
N VAL A 48 -8.64 -1.08 8.44
CA VAL A 48 -7.33 -1.21 7.78
C VAL A 48 -7.06 -2.66 7.40
N THR A 49 -7.40 -3.60 8.29
CA THR A 49 -7.20 -5.04 8.07
C THR A 49 -8.07 -5.57 6.92
N ASP A 50 -9.36 -5.22 6.87
CA ASP A 50 -10.27 -5.57 5.78
C ASP A 50 -9.77 -5.02 4.44
N CYS A 51 -9.40 -3.73 4.41
CA CYS A 51 -8.95 -3.05 3.21
C CYS A 51 -7.70 -3.72 2.60
N TRP A 52 -6.64 -3.93 3.39
CA TRP A 52 -5.41 -4.52 2.87
C TRP A 52 -5.53 -6.02 2.57
N SER A 53 -6.29 -6.77 3.38
CA SER A 53 -6.53 -8.19 3.11
C SER A 53 -7.24 -8.40 1.78
N SER A 54 -8.21 -7.55 1.46
CA SER A 54 -8.97 -7.59 0.21
C SER A 54 -8.08 -7.33 -1.00
N ILE A 55 -7.19 -6.34 -0.91
CA ILE A 55 -6.23 -6.00 -1.97
C ILE A 55 -5.24 -7.14 -2.22
N CYS A 56 -4.64 -7.68 -1.16
CA CYS A 56 -3.62 -8.72 -1.28
C CYS A 56 -4.15 -10.00 -1.97
N HIS A 57 -5.46 -10.24 -1.87
CA HIS A 57 -6.12 -11.42 -2.44
C HIS A 57 -6.94 -11.11 -3.70
N GLY A 58 -7.06 -9.83 -4.09
CA GLY A 58 -7.89 -9.41 -5.22
C GLY A 58 -9.39 -9.59 -4.99
N ASN A 59 -9.82 -9.62 -3.73
CA ASN A 59 -11.21 -9.82 -3.32
C ASN A 59 -11.91 -8.48 -3.05
N PRO A 60 -13.26 -8.44 -3.11
CA PRO A 60 -14.01 -7.30 -2.60
C PRO A 60 -13.82 -7.14 -1.09
N PRO A 61 -13.73 -5.90 -0.59
CA PRO A 61 -13.78 -5.62 0.84
C PRO A 61 -15.10 -6.01 1.50
N HIS A 62 -15.04 -6.38 2.77
CA HIS A 62 -16.20 -6.81 3.55
C HIS A 62 -17.02 -5.64 4.11
N ILE A 63 -16.36 -4.56 4.51
CA ILE A 63 -17.03 -3.40 5.13
C ILE A 63 -17.62 -2.53 4.02
N SER A 64 -18.92 -2.21 4.05
CA SER A 64 -19.49 -1.23 3.11
C SER A 64 -19.29 0.19 3.62
N ALA A 65 -19.12 1.16 2.72
CA ALA A 65 -19.07 2.58 3.10
C ALA A 65 -20.34 3.04 3.85
N SER A 66 -21.48 2.39 3.59
CA SER A 66 -22.76 2.68 4.25
C SER A 66 -23.02 1.85 5.52
N SER A 67 -22.12 0.94 5.90
CA SER A 67 -22.35 0.02 7.03
C SER A 67 -21.72 0.48 8.35
N PHE A 68 -21.18 1.70 8.41
CA PHE A 68 -20.60 2.26 9.63
C PHE A 68 -20.72 3.77 9.65
N ASN A 69 -20.70 4.36 10.85
CA ASN A 69 -20.68 5.82 11.04
C ASN A 69 -19.62 6.28 12.06
N THR A 70 -18.72 5.39 12.48
CA THR A 70 -17.62 5.68 13.41
C THR A 70 -16.78 6.87 12.95
N CYS A 71 -16.65 7.88 13.82
CA CYS A 71 -15.90 9.10 13.55
C CYS A 71 -14.40 8.84 13.26
N PRO A 72 -13.71 9.72 12.50
CA PRO A 72 -12.26 9.66 12.32
C PRO A 72 -11.49 9.64 13.65
N LEU A 73 -10.33 8.97 13.67
CA LEU A 73 -9.47 8.95 14.86
C LEU A 73 -8.84 10.30 15.15
N THR A 74 -8.66 10.56 16.44
CA THR A 74 -7.78 11.59 16.99
C THR A 74 -6.59 10.94 17.70
N ILE A 75 -5.52 11.70 17.93
CA ILE A 75 -4.36 11.18 18.68
C ILE A 75 -4.74 10.77 20.12
N ASP A 76 -5.73 11.44 20.68
CA ASP A 76 -6.26 11.15 22.02
C ASP A 76 -7.05 9.84 22.08
N ASP A 77 -7.61 9.38 20.96
CA ASP A 77 -8.21 8.04 20.88
C ASP A 77 -7.12 6.96 20.91
N VAL A 78 -5.98 7.23 20.25
CA VAL A 78 -4.88 6.28 20.11
C VAL A 78 -4.06 6.17 21.40
N ARG A 79 -3.79 7.32 22.05
CA ARG A 79 -3.04 7.42 23.32
C ARG A 79 -3.77 6.82 24.53
N ALA A 80 -5.08 6.63 24.44
CA ALA A 80 -5.91 6.29 25.59
C ALA A 80 -5.49 4.96 26.23
N ASP A 81 -5.12 5.02 27.50
CA ASP A 81 -4.73 3.87 28.33
C ASP A 81 -3.48 3.11 27.84
N GLU A 82 -2.56 3.82 27.18
CA GLU A 82 -1.29 3.25 26.67
C GLU A 82 -0.09 3.50 27.59
N ALA A 83 -0.25 4.24 28.69
CA ALA A 83 0.85 4.53 29.62
C ALA A 83 0.85 3.56 30.80
N VAL A 84 2.03 3.07 31.18
CA VAL A 84 2.18 2.14 32.30
C VAL A 84 2.10 2.92 33.63
N PRO A 85 1.24 2.51 34.59
CA PRO A 85 1.18 3.11 35.92
C PRO A 85 2.54 3.11 36.62
N GLU A 86 2.84 4.15 37.40
CA GLU A 86 4.15 4.36 38.04
C GLU A 86 4.60 3.12 38.84
N GLU A 87 3.70 2.53 39.62
CA GLU A 87 3.98 1.33 40.42
C GLU A 87 4.40 0.10 39.60
N LEU A 88 4.02 0.03 38.31
CA LEU A 88 4.31 -1.10 37.42
C LEU A 88 5.47 -0.84 36.46
N ARG A 89 6.05 0.36 36.44
CA ARG A 89 7.10 0.71 35.47
C ARG A 89 8.36 -0.13 35.58
N HIS A 90 8.62 -0.72 36.76
CA HIS A 90 9.74 -1.64 36.97
C HIS A 90 9.61 -2.96 36.19
N LEU A 91 8.44 -3.25 35.59
CA LEU A 91 8.18 -4.45 34.78
C LEU A 91 8.45 -4.25 33.30
N VAL A 92 8.75 -3.02 32.85
CA VAL A 92 8.94 -2.67 31.44
C VAL A 92 10.19 -1.83 31.24
N GLU A 93 10.71 -1.79 30.02
CA GLU A 93 11.79 -0.86 29.68
C GLU A 93 11.28 0.59 29.71
N PRO A 94 12.12 1.59 30.06
CA PRO A 94 11.69 2.98 30.17
C PRO A 94 10.96 3.55 28.94
N PRO A 95 11.34 3.23 27.68
CA PRO A 95 10.60 3.69 26.50
C PRO A 95 9.20 3.11 26.39
N ASP A 96 8.97 1.90 26.91
CA ASP A 96 7.69 1.18 26.84
C ASP A 96 6.71 1.63 27.94
N ALA A 97 7.19 2.39 28.94
CA ALA A 97 6.36 2.91 30.02
C ALA A 97 5.44 4.06 29.58
N VAL A 98 5.73 4.71 28.45
CA VAL A 98 5.03 5.90 27.97
C VAL A 98 4.54 5.73 26.53
N PHE A 99 3.44 6.41 26.21
CA PHE A 99 2.90 6.40 24.86
C PHE A 99 3.87 7.01 23.83
N GLU A 100 4.30 6.20 22.87
CA GLU A 100 5.12 6.66 21.75
C GLU A 100 4.25 7.42 20.73
N VAL A 101 4.37 8.75 20.70
CA VAL A 101 3.59 9.62 19.80
C VAL A 101 3.77 9.23 18.32
N SER A 102 4.97 8.84 17.91
CA SER A 102 5.22 8.37 16.54
C SER A 102 4.48 7.08 16.22
N ALA A 103 4.31 6.14 17.16
CA ALA A 103 3.50 4.94 16.93
C ALA A 103 2.03 5.29 16.69
N GLY A 104 1.48 6.21 17.49
CA GLY A 104 0.12 6.69 17.31
C GLY A 104 -0.09 7.43 15.99
N ALA A 105 0.82 8.34 15.66
CA ALA A 105 0.79 9.08 14.40
C ALA A 105 0.90 8.12 13.18
N ARG A 106 1.79 7.11 13.24
CA ARG A 106 1.88 6.06 12.21
C ARG A 106 0.55 5.35 12.00
N PHE A 107 -0.13 4.95 13.08
CA PHE A 107 -1.41 4.26 12.98
C PHE A 107 -2.50 5.14 12.35
N MET A 108 -2.59 6.40 12.76
CA MET A 108 -3.54 7.35 12.16
C MET A 108 -3.30 7.54 10.67
N GLU A 109 -2.04 7.65 10.23
CA GLU A 109 -1.70 7.76 8.81
C GLU A 109 -1.97 6.47 8.03
N MET A 110 -1.74 5.29 8.62
CA MET A 110 -2.14 4.01 8.00
C MET A 110 -3.66 3.94 7.79
N VAL A 111 -4.45 4.45 8.75
CA VAL A 111 -5.90 4.56 8.62
C VAL A 111 -6.27 5.56 7.52
N SER A 112 -5.61 6.72 7.46
CA SER A 112 -5.80 7.72 6.42
C SER A 112 -5.56 7.13 5.02
N ILE A 113 -4.42 6.47 4.80
CA ILE A 113 -4.08 5.82 3.52
C ILE A 113 -5.11 4.73 3.18
N ALA A 114 -5.50 3.88 4.13
CA ALA A 114 -6.50 2.85 3.89
C ALA A 114 -7.86 3.41 3.47
N ARG A 115 -8.27 4.57 4.00
CA ARG A 115 -9.51 5.25 3.58
C ARG A 115 -9.45 5.76 2.15
N HIS A 116 -8.35 6.42 1.77
CA HIS A 116 -8.13 6.87 0.40
C HIS A 116 -8.12 5.69 -0.57
N LEU A 117 -7.41 4.63 -0.19
CA LEU A 117 -7.33 3.41 -0.95
C LEU A 117 -8.70 2.74 -1.09
N ARG A 118 -9.53 2.79 -0.05
CA ARG A 118 -10.88 2.24 -0.13
C ARG A 118 -11.74 2.97 -1.16
N ALA A 119 -11.65 4.30 -1.22
CA ALA A 119 -12.33 5.09 -2.25
C ALA A 119 -11.89 4.68 -3.67
N VAL A 120 -10.59 4.40 -3.88
CA VAL A 120 -10.08 3.90 -5.17
C VAL A 120 -10.69 2.55 -5.54
N LEU A 121 -10.78 1.61 -4.58
CA LEU A 121 -11.38 0.30 -4.81
C LEU A 121 -12.86 0.42 -5.19
N ASP A 122 -13.61 1.23 -4.45
CA ASP A 122 -15.02 1.45 -4.70
C ASP A 122 -15.25 2.15 -6.05
N CYS A 123 -14.32 2.96 -6.55
CA CYS A 123 -14.45 3.63 -7.84
C CYS A 123 -14.10 2.76 -9.06
N SER A 124 -13.05 1.92 -8.97
CA SER A 124 -12.45 1.30 -10.17
C SER A 124 -12.38 -0.23 -10.15
N TYR A 125 -12.56 -0.86 -8.98
CA TYR A 125 -12.32 -2.29 -8.79
C TYR A 125 -13.60 -3.09 -8.48
N GLN A 126 -14.77 -2.51 -8.75
CA GLN A 126 -16.06 -3.21 -8.64
C GLN A 126 -16.18 -4.34 -9.67
N VAL A 127 -16.71 -5.48 -9.22
CA VAL A 127 -16.94 -6.67 -10.06
C VAL A 127 -18.04 -6.43 -11.09
N ASN A 128 -19.16 -5.82 -10.68
CA ASN A 128 -20.30 -5.58 -11.56
C ASN A 128 -20.27 -4.17 -12.19
N LYS A 129 -19.43 -3.99 -13.21
CA LYS A 129 -19.34 -2.72 -13.96
C LYS A 129 -20.57 -2.39 -14.82
N ARG A 130 -21.49 -3.35 -15.01
CA ARG A 130 -22.72 -3.16 -15.81
C ARG A 130 -23.79 -2.35 -15.06
N ALA A 131 -23.69 -2.30 -13.73
CA ALA A 131 -24.58 -1.50 -12.90
C ALA A 131 -24.23 0.01 -12.89
N MET A 132 -23.03 0.39 -13.34
CA MET A 132 -22.59 1.79 -13.31
C MET A 132 -23.16 2.58 -14.50
N THR A 133 -23.93 3.61 -14.18
CA THR A 133 -24.41 4.60 -15.15
C THR A 133 -23.25 5.49 -15.63
N ASN A 134 -23.48 6.28 -16.67
CA ASN A 134 -22.49 7.27 -17.12
C ASN A 134 -22.18 8.31 -16.03
N ASN A 135 -23.19 8.72 -15.26
CA ASN A 135 -23.00 9.65 -14.15
C ASN A 135 -22.12 9.04 -13.05
N ASP A 136 -22.34 7.76 -12.71
CA ASP A 136 -21.50 7.06 -11.72
C ASP A 136 -20.04 6.99 -12.16
N ARG A 137 -19.79 6.82 -13.46
CA ARG A 137 -18.42 6.82 -14.02
C ARG A 137 -17.76 8.18 -13.93
N VAL A 138 -18.50 9.25 -14.22
CA VAL A 138 -18.00 10.63 -14.09
C VAL A 138 -17.68 10.94 -12.62
N GLN A 139 -18.57 10.55 -11.71
CA GLN A 139 -18.36 10.74 -10.27
C GLN A 139 -17.17 9.93 -9.76
N ALA A 140 -17.07 8.65 -10.15
CA ALA A 140 -15.92 7.81 -9.80
C ALA A 140 -14.61 8.41 -10.32
N GLN A 141 -14.60 8.95 -11.54
CA GLN A 141 -13.42 9.61 -12.08
C GLN A 141 -13.06 10.88 -11.31
N ALA A 142 -14.04 11.69 -10.90
CA ALA A 142 -13.82 12.87 -10.08
C ALA A 142 -13.25 12.51 -8.70
N GLU A 143 -13.78 11.46 -8.07
CA GLU A 143 -13.29 10.95 -6.78
C GLU A 143 -11.85 10.46 -6.87
N LEU A 144 -11.49 9.71 -7.94
CA LEU A 144 -10.10 9.28 -8.16
C LEU A 144 -9.14 10.48 -8.29
N VAL A 145 -9.56 11.56 -8.96
CA VAL A 145 -8.76 12.79 -9.06
C VAL A 145 -8.63 13.48 -7.70
N ALA A 146 -9.70 13.52 -6.91
CA ALA A 146 -9.66 14.07 -5.56
C ALA A 146 -8.72 13.26 -4.64
N VAL A 147 -8.73 11.93 -4.75
CA VAL A 147 -7.78 11.07 -4.03
C VAL A 147 -6.35 11.30 -4.50
N GLN A 148 -6.13 11.50 -5.81
CA GLN A 148 -4.81 11.82 -6.35
C GLN A 148 -4.24 13.10 -5.76
N ALA A 149 -5.02 14.18 -5.68
CA ALA A 149 -4.58 15.43 -5.05
C ALA A 149 -4.19 15.21 -3.58
N LYS A 150 -5.03 14.50 -2.81
CA LYS A 150 -4.75 14.22 -1.39
C LYS A 150 -3.47 13.39 -1.17
N LEU A 151 -3.23 12.38 -2.01
CA LEU A 151 -2.01 11.58 -1.92
C LEU A 151 -0.77 12.36 -2.41
N GLN A 152 -0.93 13.28 -3.34
CA GLN A 152 0.17 14.16 -3.78
C GLN A 152 0.60 15.13 -2.66
N ASP A 153 -0.37 15.66 -1.89
CA ASP A 153 -0.08 16.57 -0.77
C ASP A 153 0.45 15.84 0.47
N TRP A 154 0.19 14.53 0.60
CA TRP A 154 0.50 13.74 1.79
C TRP A 154 1.95 13.87 2.30
N PRO A 155 3.01 13.79 1.45
CA PRO A 155 4.38 13.95 1.93
C PRO A 155 4.65 15.30 2.60
N SER A 156 3.95 16.36 2.17
CA SER A 156 4.10 17.72 2.73
C SER A 156 3.32 17.93 4.03
N LEU A 157 2.26 17.14 4.24
CA LEU A 157 1.39 17.21 5.42
C LEU A 157 1.80 16.20 6.51
N LEU A 158 2.77 15.34 6.22
CA LEU A 158 3.20 14.28 7.10
C LEU A 158 3.84 14.85 8.39
N PRO A 159 3.45 14.38 9.59
CA PRO A 159 4.12 14.76 10.82
C PRO A 159 5.63 14.47 10.78
N SER A 160 6.44 15.39 11.33
CA SER A 160 7.91 15.29 11.28
C SER A 160 8.46 13.99 11.87
N CYS A 161 7.80 13.41 12.87
CA CYS A 161 8.18 12.13 13.47
C CYS A 161 7.99 10.92 12.54
N LEU A 162 7.29 11.09 11.41
CA LEU A 162 7.03 10.07 10.40
C LEU A 162 7.87 10.26 9.13
N VAL A 163 8.55 11.39 8.98
CA VAL A 163 9.40 11.71 7.84
C VAL A 163 10.63 10.80 7.82
N ILE A 164 10.97 10.27 6.64
CA ILE A 164 12.18 9.50 6.43
C ILE A 164 13.24 10.40 5.81
N GLN A 165 14.21 10.82 6.63
CA GLN A 165 15.36 11.59 6.16
C GLN A 165 16.35 10.67 5.45
N ARG A 166 16.43 10.78 4.12
CA ARG A 166 17.05 9.77 3.25
C ARG A 166 18.51 9.46 3.60
N GLU A 167 19.37 10.47 3.66
CA GLU A 167 20.80 10.29 3.88
C GLU A 167 21.12 9.79 5.29
N GLU A 168 20.42 10.34 6.29
CA GLU A 168 20.54 9.94 7.69
C GLU A 168 20.07 8.49 7.87
N ARG A 169 18.93 8.14 7.27
CA ARG A 169 18.33 6.81 7.36
C ARG A 169 19.24 5.74 6.77
N ARG A 170 19.81 5.98 5.59
CA ARG A 170 20.74 5.03 4.94
C ARG A 170 21.90 4.61 5.83
N ARG A 171 22.40 5.54 6.67
CA ARG A 171 23.57 5.32 7.54
C ARG A 171 23.22 4.91 8.97
N SER A 172 21.94 5.01 9.34
CA SER A 172 21.52 4.79 10.72
C SER A 172 21.49 3.29 11.09
N PRO A 173 22.10 2.89 12.21
CA PRO A 173 22.04 1.52 12.71
C PRO A 173 20.73 1.20 13.47
N VAL A 174 19.88 2.21 13.72
CA VAL A 174 18.65 2.06 14.52
C VAL A 174 17.49 1.72 13.61
N THR A 175 16.75 0.64 13.87
CA THR A 175 15.58 0.24 13.08
C THR A 175 14.53 1.36 12.98
N SER A 176 14.12 1.70 11.76
CA SER A 176 12.98 2.60 11.54
C SER A 176 11.67 1.81 11.44
N HIS A 177 10.65 2.28 12.17
CA HIS A 177 9.29 1.75 12.09
C HIS A 177 8.40 2.54 11.10
N ASN A 178 8.95 3.54 10.41
CA ASN A 178 8.19 4.38 9.48
C ASN A 178 8.15 3.78 8.06
N CYS A 179 9.13 2.96 7.68
CA CYS A 179 9.21 2.38 6.32
C CYS A 179 7.94 1.61 5.89
N PRO A 180 7.25 0.83 6.74
CA PRO A 180 6.01 0.15 6.37
C PRO A 180 4.86 1.10 6.00
N LEU A 181 4.75 2.25 6.70
CA LEU A 181 3.77 3.29 6.37
C LEU A 181 4.01 3.83 4.96
N HIS A 182 5.25 4.20 4.64
CA HIS A 182 5.62 4.71 3.32
C HIS A 182 5.42 3.66 2.22
N LEU A 183 5.74 2.39 2.48
CA LEU A 183 5.45 1.30 1.54
C LEU A 183 3.93 1.18 1.27
N SER A 184 3.10 1.32 2.30
CA SER A 184 1.63 1.30 2.16
C SER A 184 1.11 2.48 1.33
N PHE A 185 1.72 3.66 1.48
CA PHE A 185 1.43 4.84 0.67
C PHE A 185 1.72 4.59 -0.82
N TYR A 186 2.93 4.11 -1.15
CA TYR A 186 3.28 3.80 -2.54
C TYR A 186 2.41 2.69 -3.14
N ALA A 187 2.06 1.67 -2.35
CA ALA A 187 1.12 0.63 -2.78
C ALA A 187 -0.28 1.20 -3.09
N ALA A 188 -0.74 2.21 -2.34
CA ALA A 188 -1.98 2.91 -2.64
C ALA A 188 -1.87 3.73 -3.94
N GLN A 189 -0.75 4.43 -4.15
CA GLN A 189 -0.47 5.13 -5.42
C GLN A 189 -0.50 4.20 -6.63
N VAL A 190 0.03 2.97 -6.52
CA VAL A 190 -0.05 1.96 -7.60
C VAL A 190 -1.49 1.73 -8.03
N LEU A 191 -2.40 1.45 -7.09
CA LEU A 191 -3.79 1.13 -7.40
C LEU A 191 -4.53 2.34 -7.94
N LEU A 192 -4.27 3.52 -7.38
CA LEU A 192 -4.81 4.77 -7.88
C LEU A 192 -4.40 5.02 -9.34
N TYR A 193 -3.11 4.96 -9.66
CA TYR A 193 -2.65 5.23 -11.01
C TYR A 193 -3.05 4.14 -12.02
N ARG A 194 -3.19 2.89 -11.57
CA ARG A 194 -3.79 1.84 -12.41
C ARG A 194 -5.25 2.14 -12.73
N ALA A 195 -6.01 2.68 -11.79
CA ALA A 195 -7.39 3.13 -12.00
C ALA A 195 -7.44 4.34 -12.95
N LEU A 196 -6.64 5.38 -12.68
CA LEU A 196 -6.60 6.61 -13.47
C LEU A 196 -6.15 6.38 -14.92
N MET A 197 -5.21 5.47 -15.17
CA MET A 197 -4.72 5.16 -16.51
C MET A 197 -5.58 4.15 -17.27
N TYR A 198 -6.66 3.63 -16.66
CA TYR A 198 -7.52 2.64 -17.31
C TYR A 198 -8.33 3.26 -18.47
N PRO A 199 -8.52 2.55 -19.61
CA PRO A 199 -7.94 1.25 -19.95
C PRO A 199 -6.55 1.34 -20.60
N PRO A 200 -5.57 0.49 -20.20
CA PRO A 200 -4.20 0.54 -20.72
C PRO A 200 -4.04 -0.26 -22.02
N THR A 201 -4.69 0.19 -23.09
CA THR A 201 -4.65 -0.48 -24.40
C THR A 201 -3.63 0.13 -25.36
N ARG A 202 -3.26 -0.60 -26.41
CA ARG A 202 -2.43 -0.06 -27.51
C ARG A 202 -3.08 1.18 -28.15
N ALA A 203 -4.40 1.16 -28.33
CA ALA A 203 -5.16 2.30 -28.84
C ALA A 203 -5.11 3.51 -27.89
N ALA A 204 -5.25 3.29 -26.58
CA ALA A 204 -5.12 4.35 -25.60
C ALA A 204 -3.71 4.98 -25.62
N LYS A 205 -2.66 4.18 -25.85
CA LYS A 205 -1.26 4.63 -25.95
C LYS A 205 -1.03 5.58 -27.13
N THR A 206 -1.76 5.41 -28.24
CA THR A 206 -1.64 6.26 -29.44
C THR A 206 -2.66 7.39 -29.51
N THR A 207 -3.71 7.37 -28.69
CA THR A 207 -4.79 8.37 -28.71
C THR A 207 -4.44 9.56 -27.81
N PRO A 208 -4.20 10.78 -28.35
CA PRO A 208 -4.00 11.97 -27.55
C PRO A 208 -5.21 12.24 -26.65
N GLY A 209 -4.99 12.58 -25.39
CA GLY A 209 -6.05 12.86 -24.42
C GLY A 209 -6.69 11.61 -23.77
N SER A 210 -6.25 10.39 -24.13
CA SER A 210 -6.66 9.20 -23.38
C SER A 210 -6.23 9.29 -21.92
N ASN A 211 -6.97 8.61 -21.03
CA ASN A 211 -6.62 8.51 -19.61
C ASN A 211 -5.18 8.03 -19.39
N LEU A 212 -4.75 7.04 -20.16
CA LEU A 212 -3.36 6.56 -20.15
C LEU A 212 -2.38 7.70 -20.48
N ARG A 213 -2.59 8.42 -21.59
CA ARG A 213 -1.71 9.53 -22.00
C ARG A 213 -1.69 10.67 -20.98
N LYS A 214 -2.84 10.97 -20.37
CA LYS A 214 -3.00 12.05 -19.40
C LYS A 214 -2.24 11.76 -18.10
N TRP A 215 -2.40 10.56 -17.55
CA TRP A 215 -1.93 10.24 -16.20
C TRP A 215 -0.57 9.55 -16.15
N PHE A 216 -0.09 8.98 -17.26
CA PHE A 216 1.19 8.28 -17.29
C PHE A 216 2.39 9.16 -16.87
N PRO A 217 2.54 10.42 -17.31
CA PRO A 217 3.67 11.25 -16.87
C PRO A 217 3.67 11.51 -15.35
N ALA A 218 2.50 11.72 -14.76
CA ALA A 218 2.35 11.88 -13.32
C ALA A 218 2.66 10.57 -12.58
N ALA A 219 2.14 9.43 -13.07
CA ALA A 219 2.44 8.12 -12.51
C ALA A 219 3.95 7.82 -12.52
N LEU A 220 4.63 8.16 -13.62
CA LEU A 220 6.07 7.97 -13.77
C LEU A 220 6.85 8.83 -12.78
N LEU A 221 6.49 10.12 -12.64
CA LEU A 221 7.13 11.05 -11.71
C LEU A 221 6.93 10.64 -10.24
N GLU A 222 5.69 10.35 -9.84
CA GLU A 222 5.40 9.95 -8.46
C GLU A 222 6.13 8.65 -8.09
N PHE A 223 6.24 7.70 -9.01
CA PHE A 223 6.89 6.42 -8.72
C PHE A 223 8.42 6.47 -8.76
N GLU A 224 9.03 7.55 -9.27
CA GLU A 224 10.46 7.82 -9.03
C GLU A 224 10.72 8.00 -7.53
N SER A 225 9.80 8.65 -6.81
CA SER A 225 9.90 8.80 -5.35
C SER A 225 9.87 7.45 -4.62
N PHE A 226 9.16 6.44 -5.15
CA PHE A 226 9.20 5.08 -4.62
C PHE A 226 10.58 4.44 -4.79
N ALA A 227 11.17 4.53 -5.98
CA ALA A 227 12.50 4.00 -6.23
C ALA A 227 13.53 4.66 -5.31
N GLU A 228 13.45 5.98 -5.13
CA GLU A 228 14.30 6.72 -4.19
C GLU A 228 14.04 6.31 -2.73
N PHE A 229 12.79 6.15 -2.30
CA PHE A 229 12.45 5.65 -0.97
C PHE A 229 13.06 4.28 -0.70
N LEU A 230 12.99 3.36 -1.67
CA LEU A 230 13.51 2.00 -1.50
C LEU A 230 15.01 1.98 -1.20
N THR A 231 15.78 2.86 -1.86
CA THR A 231 17.22 3.03 -1.59
C THR A 231 17.53 3.60 -0.21
N CYS A 232 16.54 4.09 0.53
CA CYS A 232 16.72 4.59 1.90
C CYS A 232 16.58 3.50 2.95
N ILE A 233 15.90 2.39 2.61
CA ILE A 233 15.75 1.24 3.50
C ILE A 233 17.11 0.56 3.66
N ASN A 234 17.47 0.23 4.89
CA ASN A 234 18.69 -0.52 5.19
C ASN A 234 18.39 -1.87 5.87
N LYS A 235 19.43 -2.67 6.12
CA LYS A 235 19.28 -4.02 6.68
C LYS A 235 18.71 -4.03 8.11
N HIS A 236 18.89 -2.98 8.90
CA HIS A 236 18.31 -2.85 10.23
C HIS A 236 16.79 -2.67 10.16
N ASP A 237 16.32 -1.89 9.18
CA ASP A 237 14.88 -1.65 8.98
C ASP A 237 14.13 -2.96 8.69
N LEU A 238 14.78 -3.92 8.01
CA LEU A 238 14.19 -5.23 7.67
C LEU A 238 14.03 -6.19 8.85
N ILE A 239 14.65 -5.89 10.00
CA ILE A 239 14.46 -6.62 11.26
C ILE A 239 13.19 -6.14 11.97
N GLY A 240 12.74 -4.91 11.67
CA GLY A 240 11.57 -4.31 12.29
C GLY A 240 10.25 -4.97 11.89
N PHE A 241 9.16 -4.55 12.53
CA PHE A 241 7.83 -5.01 12.18
C PHE A 241 7.32 -4.33 10.90
N TRP A 242 7.21 -5.09 9.81
CA TRP A 242 6.65 -4.62 8.53
C TRP A 242 5.15 -4.87 8.38
N GLY A 243 4.54 -5.58 9.32
CA GLY A 243 3.16 -6.01 9.20
C GLY A 243 2.94 -7.11 8.15
N ARG A 244 1.72 -7.65 8.15
CA ARG A 244 1.37 -8.84 7.36
C ARG A 244 1.38 -8.59 5.85
N HIS A 245 0.99 -7.40 5.42
CA HIS A 245 0.72 -7.09 4.01
C HIS A 245 1.91 -6.48 3.25
N ALA A 246 3.01 -6.15 3.94
CA ALA A 246 4.17 -5.49 3.33
C ALA A 246 4.76 -6.26 2.15
N ARG A 247 4.78 -7.60 2.22
CA ARG A 247 5.24 -8.43 1.11
C ARG A 247 4.39 -8.20 -0.15
N SER A 248 3.07 -8.20 -0.01
CA SER A 248 2.16 -7.99 -1.14
C SER A 248 2.22 -6.55 -1.66
N GLN A 249 2.35 -5.57 -0.76
CA GLN A 249 2.57 -4.16 -1.11
C GLN A 249 3.87 -4.00 -1.92
N LEU A 250 4.98 -4.62 -1.51
CA LEU A 250 6.24 -4.57 -2.25
C LEU A 250 6.14 -5.24 -3.63
N ILE A 251 5.48 -6.40 -3.71
CA ILE A 251 5.23 -7.08 -4.99
C ILE A 251 4.38 -6.19 -5.91
N LEU A 252 3.36 -5.53 -5.36
CA LEU A 252 2.50 -4.61 -6.10
C LEU A 252 3.30 -3.43 -6.67
N CYS A 253 4.19 -2.85 -5.88
CA CYS A 253 5.10 -1.79 -6.34
C CYS A 253 6.07 -2.27 -7.43
N GLY A 254 6.73 -3.41 -7.23
CA GLY A 254 7.63 -4.00 -8.24
C GLY A 254 6.91 -4.30 -9.58
N ASN A 255 5.68 -4.81 -9.50
CA ASN A 255 4.86 -5.03 -10.70
C ASN A 255 4.48 -3.74 -11.41
N PHE A 256 4.26 -2.66 -10.65
CA PHE A 256 3.92 -1.38 -11.22
C PHE A 256 5.10 -0.75 -11.97
N LEU A 257 6.34 -0.93 -11.49
CA LEU A 257 7.53 -0.56 -12.26
C LEU A 257 7.58 -1.26 -13.62
N VAL A 258 7.32 -2.57 -13.64
CA VAL A 258 7.28 -3.34 -14.89
C VAL A 258 6.15 -2.82 -15.79
N TYR A 259 4.99 -2.55 -15.20
CA TYR A 259 3.84 -2.00 -15.92
C TYR A 259 4.13 -0.62 -16.53
N LEU A 260 4.78 0.29 -15.80
CA LEU A 260 5.19 1.59 -16.31
C LEU A 260 6.17 1.46 -17.48
N PHE A 261 7.16 0.57 -17.36
CA PHE A 261 8.12 0.31 -18.43
C PHE A 261 7.44 -0.22 -19.71
N LEU A 262 6.52 -1.18 -19.59
CA LEU A 262 5.79 -1.71 -20.74
C LEU A 262 4.87 -0.67 -21.39
N LEU A 263 4.35 0.28 -20.61
CA LEU A 263 3.48 1.35 -21.09
C LEU A 263 4.24 2.54 -21.67
N ALA A 264 5.50 2.75 -21.29
CA ALA A 264 6.33 3.82 -21.83
C ALA A 264 6.40 3.77 -23.37
N TRP A 265 6.35 4.92 -24.02
CA TRP A 265 6.37 5.04 -25.49
C TRP A 265 7.47 5.97 -26.00
N GLU A 266 7.77 7.03 -25.26
CA GLU A 266 8.87 7.94 -25.59
C GLU A 266 10.17 7.39 -25.06
N ARG A 267 11.26 7.57 -25.82
CA ARG A 267 12.59 7.10 -25.44
C ARG A 267 12.98 7.56 -24.02
N ARG A 268 12.70 8.82 -23.69
CA ARG A 268 12.95 9.40 -22.36
C ARG A 268 12.18 8.67 -21.27
N ASP A 269 10.91 8.33 -21.51
CA ASP A 269 10.08 7.65 -20.52
C ASP A 269 10.51 6.18 -20.34
N ILE A 270 10.92 5.52 -21.43
CA ILE A 270 11.48 4.18 -21.39
C ILE A 270 12.76 4.17 -20.55
N GLU A 271 13.67 5.12 -20.78
CA GLU A 271 14.92 5.27 -20.02
C GLU A 271 14.66 5.56 -18.54
N ARG A 272 13.67 6.41 -18.20
CA ARG A 272 13.26 6.66 -16.81
C ARG A 272 12.68 5.42 -16.14
N ALA A 273 11.72 4.75 -16.78
CA ALA A 273 11.09 3.56 -16.24
C ALA A 273 12.10 2.41 -16.06
N TYR A 274 13.02 2.24 -17.01
CA TYR A 274 14.09 1.26 -16.92
C TYR A 274 15.03 1.53 -15.75
N ARG A 275 15.47 2.79 -15.55
CA ARG A 275 16.31 3.15 -14.40
C ARG A 275 15.65 2.84 -13.06
N MET A 276 14.36 3.08 -12.92
CA MET A 276 13.64 2.71 -11.70
C MET A 276 13.56 1.20 -11.49
N LEU A 277 13.34 0.43 -12.56
CA LEU A 277 13.34 -1.04 -12.52
C LEU A 277 14.71 -1.60 -12.11
N GLU A 278 15.77 -1.08 -12.70
CA GLU A 278 17.15 -1.46 -12.39
C GLU A 278 17.51 -1.10 -10.95
N CYS A 279 17.15 0.11 -10.50
CA CYS A 279 17.31 0.53 -9.11
C CYS A 279 16.57 -0.41 -8.13
N PHE A 280 15.31 -0.74 -8.41
CA PHE A 280 14.53 -1.69 -7.61
C PHE A 280 15.19 -3.06 -7.54
N HIS A 281 15.64 -3.57 -8.69
CA HIS A 281 16.33 -4.86 -8.79
C HIS A 281 17.60 -4.86 -7.94
N GLN A 282 18.50 -3.89 -8.14
CA GLN A 282 19.75 -3.80 -7.41
C GLN A 282 19.54 -3.67 -5.90
N THR A 283 18.68 -2.73 -5.47
CA THR A 283 18.44 -2.50 -4.05
C THR A 283 17.79 -3.69 -3.36
N THR A 284 16.83 -4.39 -4.00
CA THR A 284 16.23 -5.59 -3.39
C THR A 284 17.21 -6.75 -3.25
N HIS A 285 18.17 -6.91 -4.17
CA HIS A 285 19.26 -7.89 -4.03
C HIS A 285 20.22 -7.51 -2.91
N GLU A 286 20.73 -6.28 -2.89
CA GLU A 286 21.62 -5.78 -1.83
C GLU A 286 21.02 -5.93 -0.42
N LEU A 287 19.72 -5.63 -0.29
CA LEU A 287 18.96 -5.82 0.94
C LEU A 287 18.73 -7.29 1.29
N GLY A 288 18.61 -8.14 0.28
CA GLY A 288 18.46 -9.59 0.42
C GLY A 288 19.75 -10.33 0.77
N GLU A 289 20.91 -9.70 0.58
CA GLU A 289 22.21 -10.27 0.95
C GLU A 289 22.35 -10.45 2.47
N GLY A 290 22.72 -11.66 2.88
CA GLY A 290 22.94 -12.02 4.28
C GLY A 290 22.12 -13.24 4.68
N ASN A 291 22.04 -13.51 5.99
CA ASN A 291 21.35 -14.69 6.55
C ASN A 291 20.07 -14.38 7.32
N ASN A 292 19.53 -13.16 7.19
CA ASN A 292 18.28 -12.79 7.86
C ASN A 292 17.06 -13.42 7.15
N LEU A 293 16.37 -14.34 7.84
CA LEU A 293 15.20 -15.04 7.32
C LEU A 293 13.99 -14.12 7.11
N GLN A 294 13.77 -13.14 7.98
CA GLN A 294 12.64 -12.20 7.89
C GLN A 294 12.80 -11.29 6.67
N ALA A 295 13.99 -10.70 6.49
CA ALA A 295 14.35 -9.91 5.32
C ALA A 295 14.17 -10.71 4.02
N LYS A 296 14.73 -11.92 3.96
CA LYS A 296 14.55 -12.82 2.81
C LYS A 296 13.09 -13.13 2.53
N THR A 297 12.29 -13.38 3.57
CA THR A 297 10.86 -13.71 3.41
C THR A 297 10.06 -12.55 2.84
N LEU A 298 10.37 -11.31 3.26
CA LEU A 298 9.74 -10.09 2.75
C LEU A 298 10.10 -9.85 1.27
N LEU A 299 11.38 -9.94 0.93
CA LEU A 299 11.91 -9.53 -0.38
C LEU A 299 11.79 -10.60 -1.47
N ARG A 300 11.90 -11.89 -1.11
CA ARG A 300 12.09 -13.01 -2.06
C ARG A 300 11.10 -13.04 -3.22
N ALA A 301 9.82 -12.78 -2.96
CA ALA A 301 8.81 -12.84 -4.02
C ALA A 301 8.93 -11.68 -5.02
N ALA A 302 9.30 -10.50 -4.55
CA ALA A 302 9.54 -9.36 -5.42
C ALA A 302 10.83 -9.57 -6.23
N MET A 303 11.90 -10.05 -5.59
CA MET A 303 13.18 -10.40 -6.23
C MET A 303 13.00 -11.44 -7.36
N LEU A 304 12.39 -12.60 -7.06
CA LEU A 304 12.18 -13.64 -8.07
C LEU A 304 11.36 -13.15 -9.27
N ARG A 305 10.42 -12.23 -9.04
CA ARG A 305 9.56 -11.70 -10.09
C ARG A 305 10.30 -10.71 -10.99
N ILE A 306 11.16 -9.87 -10.42
CA ILE A 306 11.99 -8.95 -11.20
C ILE A 306 13.11 -9.72 -11.94
N ASP A 307 13.71 -10.74 -11.32
CA ASP A 307 14.71 -11.61 -11.95
C ASP A 307 14.13 -12.32 -13.19
N SER A 308 12.91 -12.85 -13.05
CA SER A 308 12.19 -13.48 -14.17
C SER A 308 11.94 -12.50 -15.31
N PHE A 309 11.60 -11.23 -15.01
CA PHE A 309 11.40 -10.21 -16.03
C PHE A 309 12.69 -9.91 -16.80
N PHE A 310 13.81 -9.66 -16.10
CA PHE A 310 15.10 -9.40 -16.75
C PHE A 310 15.61 -10.60 -17.55
N THR A 311 15.42 -11.82 -17.04
CA THR A 311 15.80 -13.05 -17.74
C THR A 311 15.02 -13.20 -19.05
N GLN A 312 13.70 -13.01 -19.02
CA GLN A 312 12.84 -13.10 -20.21
C GLN A 312 13.14 -11.99 -21.21
N ALA A 313 13.36 -10.74 -20.74
CA ALA A 313 13.72 -9.63 -21.60
C ALA A 313 15.05 -9.91 -22.35
N ALA A 314 16.05 -10.44 -21.64
CA ALA A 314 17.33 -10.83 -22.25
C ALA A 314 17.18 -11.94 -23.31
N GLN A 315 16.30 -12.92 -23.07
CA GLN A 315 16.01 -13.98 -24.04
C GLN A 315 15.35 -13.44 -25.31
N ILE A 316 14.34 -12.56 -25.17
CA ILE A 316 13.67 -11.93 -26.31
C ILE A 316 14.65 -11.10 -27.14
N MET A 317 15.55 -10.36 -26.49
CA MET A 317 16.59 -9.57 -27.17
C MET A 317 17.61 -10.44 -27.91
N ARG A 318 17.95 -11.63 -27.38
CA ARG A 318 18.91 -12.56 -28.00
C ARG A 318 18.32 -13.36 -29.16
N HIS A 319 17.03 -13.69 -29.12
CA HIS A 319 16.40 -14.59 -30.09
C HIS A 319 15.62 -13.87 -31.21
N GLY A 320 15.53 -12.54 -31.19
CA GLY A 320 14.74 -11.78 -32.16
C GLY A 320 13.24 -11.98 -31.95
N GLY A 321 12.41 -10.99 -32.30
CA GLY A 321 10.98 -10.96 -32.00
C GLY A 321 10.08 -12.02 -32.68
N ASP A 322 10.63 -13.13 -33.17
CA ASP A 322 9.89 -14.22 -33.83
C ASP A 322 9.46 -15.35 -32.86
N GLY A 323 9.59 -15.13 -31.55
CA GLY A 323 8.96 -15.96 -30.53
C GLY A 323 7.45 -15.72 -30.50
N THR A 324 6.71 -16.38 -31.38
CA THR A 324 5.25 -16.46 -31.39
C THR A 324 4.72 -16.69 -29.97
N VAL A 325 3.94 -15.73 -29.46
CA VAL A 325 3.15 -15.89 -28.23
C VAL A 325 1.98 -16.84 -28.55
N THR A 326 2.28 -18.12 -28.72
CA THR A 326 1.29 -19.18 -28.96
C THR A 326 1.74 -20.44 -28.23
N SER A 327 1.63 -20.43 -26.90
CA SER A 327 1.60 -21.65 -26.07
C SER A 327 1.43 -21.31 -24.58
N MET A 328 0.32 -20.71 -24.13
CA MET A 328 -0.02 -20.71 -22.68
C MET A 328 -1.53 -20.55 -22.39
N LEU A 329 -2.44 -21.01 -23.26
CA LEU A 329 -3.87 -21.09 -22.91
C LEU A 329 -4.51 -22.48 -23.00
N ASN A 330 -3.78 -23.52 -23.42
CA ASN A 330 -4.30 -24.88 -23.41
C ASN A 330 -3.27 -25.80 -22.77
N HIS A 331 -3.40 -26.01 -21.46
CA HIS A 331 -3.07 -27.21 -20.66
C HIS A 331 -3.44 -26.79 -19.22
N SER A 332 -4.55 -27.26 -18.65
CA SER A 332 -4.81 -28.66 -18.27
C SER A 332 -6.31 -28.96 -18.15
N PRO A 333 -6.72 -30.25 -18.14
CA PRO A 333 -8.05 -30.68 -17.71
C PRO A 333 -8.34 -30.34 -16.24
#